data_AF-A0A4R4CXN9-F1
#
_entry.id   AF-A0A4R4CXN9-F1
#
_cell.length_a   1.000
_cell.length_b   1.000
_cell.length_c   1.000
_cell.angle_alpha   90.00
_cell.angle_beta   90.00
_cell.angle_gamma   90.00
#
_symmetry.space_group_name_H-M   'P 1'
#
loop_
_entity.id
_entity.type
_entity.pdbx_description
1 polymer ?
#
loop_
_entity_poly.entity_id
_entity_poly.type
_entity_poly.pdbx_seq_one_letter_code
_entity_poly.pdbx_strand_id
1 'polypeptide(L)'
;MGLDIPINLDLIDSSAEAIPTKTPYIDWAAGRIYGYVDSLNAMKQHVKKTLLTERFKFLIYDNQYGAEIEHLIMDNIDMEVLQLEAVRVVKDALLCDKRIIDVYDFDFSDLQDERVIRFSVDTIYGPIQGEVPL
;
A
#
# COMPACT_ATOMS: atom_id res chain seq x y z
N MET A 1 -11.92 -33.02 -35.96
CA MET A 1 -13.18 -32.31 -35.68
C MET A 1 -12.98 -31.63 -34.33
N GLY A 2 -12.68 -30.33 -34.33
CA GLY A 2 -12.43 -29.59 -33.09
C GLY A 2 -13.73 -29.48 -32.29
N LEU A 3 -13.65 -29.81 -31.00
CA LEU A 3 -14.75 -29.58 -30.07
C LEU A 3 -14.71 -28.12 -29.66
N ASP A 4 -15.52 -27.29 -30.31
CA ASP A 4 -15.81 -25.94 -29.88
C ASP A 4 -16.80 -26.01 -28.72
N ILE A 5 -16.27 -26.18 -27.50
CA ILE A 5 -17.07 -26.10 -26.29
C ILE A 5 -17.23 -24.61 -25.96
N PRO A 6 -18.45 -24.04 -26.00
CA PRO A 6 -18.66 -22.66 -25.61
C PRO A 6 -18.34 -22.50 -24.13
N ILE A 7 -17.51 -21.51 -23.80
CA ILE A 7 -17.27 -21.11 -22.40
C ILE A 7 -18.59 -20.57 -21.87
N ASN A 8 -19.17 -21.28 -20.90
CA ASN A 8 -20.36 -20.82 -20.20
C ASN A 8 -19.95 -19.70 -19.22
N LEU A 9 -20.22 -18.45 -19.60
CA LEU A 9 -19.86 -17.25 -18.85
C LEU A 9 -20.63 -17.14 -17.51
N ASP A 10 -21.76 -17.83 -17.38
CA ASP A 10 -22.61 -17.83 -16.18
C ASP A 10 -22.02 -18.69 -15.04
N LEU A 11 -20.96 -19.47 -15.30
CA LEU A 11 -20.21 -20.25 -14.31
C LEU A 11 -19.04 -19.48 -13.68
N ILE A 12 -18.79 -18.25 -14.12
CA ILE A 12 -17.85 -17.37 -13.43
C ILE A 12 -18.57 -16.85 -12.19
N ASP A 13 -18.34 -17.51 -11.06
CA ASP A 13 -18.73 -17.01 -9.75
C ASP A 13 -18.12 -15.61 -9.59
N SER A 14 -18.94 -14.59 -9.74
CA SER A 14 -18.58 -13.19 -9.56
C SER A 14 -18.64 -12.77 -8.09
N SER A 15 -18.87 -13.71 -7.16
CA SER A 15 -18.61 -13.44 -5.75
C SER A 15 -17.11 -13.25 -5.59
N ALA A 16 -16.70 -11.98 -5.43
CA ALA A 16 -15.35 -11.66 -5.03
C ALA A 16 -15.06 -12.41 -3.73
N GLU A 17 -14.26 -13.48 -3.81
CA GLU A 17 -13.81 -14.20 -2.62
C GLU A 17 -13.21 -13.17 -1.65
N ALA A 18 -13.72 -13.16 -0.42
CA ALA A 18 -13.30 -12.18 0.57
C ALA A 18 -11.79 -12.32 0.81
N ILE A 19 -11.03 -11.28 0.46
CA ILE A 19 -9.57 -11.26 0.64
C ILE A 19 -9.31 -11.31 2.16
N PRO A 20 -8.68 -12.38 2.68
CA PRO A 20 -8.45 -12.52 4.11
C PRO A 20 -7.51 -11.42 4.60
N THR A 21 -7.83 -10.80 5.74
CA THR A 21 -7.01 -9.76 6.36
C THR A 21 -6.10 -10.28 7.46
N LYS A 22 -6.47 -11.40 8.10
CA LYS A 22 -5.69 -11.97 9.20
C LYS A 22 -4.25 -12.27 8.79
N THR A 23 -3.30 -11.70 9.51
CA THR A 23 -1.87 -11.79 9.22
C THR A 23 -1.04 -11.84 10.51
N PRO A 24 0.15 -12.47 10.53
CA PRO A 24 1.04 -12.41 11.68
C PRO A 24 1.34 -10.97 12.08
N TYR A 25 1.33 -10.69 13.37
CA TYR A 25 1.59 -9.34 13.87
C TYR A 25 3.09 -9.03 13.87
N ILE A 26 3.44 -7.87 13.32
CA ILE A 26 4.80 -7.33 13.27
C ILE A 26 4.96 -6.30 14.39
N ASP A 27 5.81 -6.62 15.35
CA ASP A 27 6.27 -5.72 16.39
C ASP A 27 7.47 -4.92 15.87
N TRP A 28 7.19 -3.77 15.26
CA TRP A 28 8.19 -2.92 14.64
C TRP A 28 9.24 -2.40 15.64
N ALA A 29 8.85 -2.19 16.89
CA ALA A 29 9.74 -1.64 17.92
C ALA A 29 10.70 -2.70 18.46
N ALA A 30 10.20 -3.92 18.72
CA ALA A 30 11.04 -5.02 19.21
C ALA A 30 11.66 -5.88 18.09
N GLY A 31 11.35 -5.60 16.82
CA GLY A 31 11.92 -6.31 15.67
C GLY A 31 11.54 -7.80 15.59
N ARG A 32 10.31 -8.16 15.97
CA ARG A 32 9.85 -9.56 16.05
C ARG A 32 8.46 -9.75 15.45
N ILE A 33 8.13 -11.00 15.13
CA ILE A 33 6.80 -11.41 14.67
C ILE A 33 6.21 -12.38 15.69
N TYR A 34 5.00 -12.12 16.15
CA TYR A 34 4.27 -13.02 17.06
C TYR A 34 2.77 -12.79 16.94
N GLY A 35 1.95 -13.78 17.31
CA GLY A 35 0.49 -13.62 17.29
C GLY A 35 -0.06 -13.24 15.92
N TYR A 36 -1.25 -12.63 15.91
CA TYR A 36 -1.95 -12.24 14.68
C TYR A 36 -2.70 -10.92 14.88
N VAL A 37 -2.80 -10.14 13.82
CA VAL A 37 -3.71 -9.00 13.67
C VAL A 37 -4.69 -9.27 12.53
N ASP A 38 -5.81 -8.57 12.55
CA ASP A 38 -6.89 -8.73 11.58
C ASP A 38 -7.57 -7.38 11.28
N SER A 39 -8.39 -7.36 10.23
CA SER A 39 -9.23 -6.21 9.85
C SER A 39 -8.44 -4.90 9.82
N LEU A 40 -8.92 -3.86 10.53
CA LEU A 40 -8.29 -2.53 10.54
C LEU A 40 -6.82 -2.56 11.00
N ASN A 41 -6.46 -3.40 11.98
CA ASN A 41 -5.08 -3.48 12.46
C ASN A 41 -4.16 -4.17 11.44
N ALA A 42 -4.66 -5.16 10.71
CA ALA A 42 -3.94 -5.74 9.59
C ALA A 42 -3.75 -4.73 8.45
N MET A 43 -4.75 -3.89 8.18
CA MET A 43 -4.64 -2.83 7.18
C MET A 43 -3.60 -1.76 7.59
N LYS A 44 -3.54 -1.36 8.86
CA LYS A 44 -2.48 -0.46 9.36
C LYS A 44 -1.09 -1.06 9.13
N GLN A 45 -0.93 -2.35 9.43
CA GLN A 45 0.32 -3.05 9.19
C GLN A 45 0.64 -3.15 7.69
N HIS A 46 -0.35 -3.39 6.84
CA HIS A 46 -0.18 -3.43 5.39
C HIS A 46 0.29 -2.09 4.84
N VAL A 47 -0.41 -0.98 5.15
CA VAL A 47 -0.03 0.38 4.71
C VAL A 47 1.42 0.69 5.08
N LYS A 48 1.79 0.49 6.36
CA LYS A 48 3.16 0.72 6.82
C LYS A 48 4.17 -0.16 6.09
N LYS A 49 3.90 -1.46 5.95
CA LYS A 49 4.83 -2.41 5.31
C LYS A 49 5.02 -2.09 3.83
N THR A 50 3.95 -1.75 3.12
CA THR A 50 4.00 -1.41 1.69
C THR A 50 4.86 -0.18 1.44
N LEU A 51 4.69 0.88 2.25
CA LEU A 51 5.47 2.11 2.10
C LEU A 51 6.94 1.97 2.50
N LEU A 52 7.24 1.07 3.45
CA LEU A 52 8.63 0.75 3.83
C LEU A 52 9.33 -0.20 2.85
N THR A 53 8.61 -0.77 1.89
CA THR A 53 9.18 -1.71 0.93
C THR A 53 9.42 -0.99 -0.38
N GLU A 54 10.68 -0.82 -0.74
CA GLU A 54 11.03 -0.27 -2.06
C GLU A 54 10.57 -1.22 -3.17
N ARG A 55 9.82 -0.68 -4.14
CA ARG A 55 9.33 -1.46 -5.27
C ARG A 55 10.50 -2.00 -6.11
N PHE A 56 10.35 -3.19 -6.69
CA PHE A 56 11.36 -3.90 -7.51
C PHE A 56 12.65 -4.32 -6.79
N LYS A 57 12.83 -4.00 -5.49
CA LYS A 57 14.05 -4.31 -4.74
C LYS A 57 14.14 -5.78 -4.30
N PHE A 58 13.01 -6.43 -4.03
CA PHE A 58 12.96 -7.79 -3.49
C PHE A 58 12.20 -8.76 -4.39
N LEU A 59 12.86 -9.85 -4.78
CA LEU A 59 12.32 -10.88 -5.70
C LEU A 59 11.08 -11.63 -5.17
N ILE A 60 10.82 -11.57 -3.88
CA ILE A 60 9.66 -12.23 -3.25
C ILE A 60 8.34 -11.49 -3.53
N TYR A 61 8.42 -10.26 -4.03
CA TYR A 61 7.27 -9.42 -4.36
C TYR A 61 7.05 -9.33 -5.86
N ASP A 62 5.80 -9.09 -6.24
CA ASP A 62 5.46 -8.76 -7.62
C ASP A 62 5.82 -7.30 -7.96
N ASN A 63 5.56 -6.93 -9.20
CA ASN A 63 5.86 -5.61 -9.75
C ASN A 63 4.87 -4.52 -9.29
N GLN A 64 3.90 -4.83 -8.44
CA GLN A 64 2.88 -3.91 -7.95
C GLN A 64 3.09 -3.57 -6.47
N TYR A 65 3.74 -4.47 -5.70
CA TYR A 65 3.98 -4.25 -4.29
C TYR A 65 5.19 -3.35 -3.99
N GLY A 66 5.01 -2.47 -3.02
CA GLY A 66 6.01 -1.51 -2.59
C GLY A 66 5.78 -0.12 -3.15
N ALA A 67 6.52 0.85 -2.62
CA ALA A 67 6.51 2.24 -3.03
C ALA A 67 7.91 2.65 -3.51
N GLU A 68 7.98 3.57 -4.47
CA GLU A 68 9.24 4.09 -5.03
C GLU A 68 9.70 5.34 -4.25
N ILE A 69 9.65 5.27 -2.92
CA ILE A 69 9.91 6.43 -2.04
C ILE A 69 11.41 6.72 -2.00
N GLU A 70 12.28 5.70 -1.90
CA GLU A 70 13.74 5.93 -1.85
C GLU A 70 14.21 6.72 -3.09
N HIS A 71 13.61 6.45 -4.26
CA HIS A 71 13.93 7.16 -5.50
C HIS A 71 13.62 8.65 -5.44
N LEU A 72 12.49 9.05 -4.84
CA LEU A 72 12.09 10.46 -4.71
C LEU A 72 13.08 11.27 -3.87
N ILE A 73 13.67 10.65 -2.84
CA ILE A 73 14.62 11.30 -1.92
C ILE A 73 15.99 11.50 -2.60
N MET A 74 16.37 10.57 -3.48
CA MET A 74 17.67 10.59 -4.14
C MET A 74 17.73 11.58 -5.31
N ASP A 75 16.60 11.90 -5.91
CA ASP A 75 16.51 12.80 -7.04
C ASP A 75 16.47 14.26 -6.58
N ASN A 76 17.38 15.08 -7.10
CA ASN A 76 17.41 16.52 -6.80
C ASN A 76 16.38 17.27 -7.68
N ILE A 77 15.10 17.10 -7.36
CA ILE A 77 13.97 17.69 -8.08
C ILE A 77 13.36 18.89 -7.34
N ASP A 78 12.66 19.73 -8.10
CA ASP A 78 11.94 20.88 -7.54
C ASP A 78 10.88 20.44 -6.52
N MET A 79 10.67 21.28 -5.50
CA MET A 79 9.82 20.93 -4.36
C MET A 79 8.36 20.65 -4.74
N GLU A 80 7.81 21.41 -5.68
CA GLU A 80 6.44 21.19 -6.18
C GLU A 80 6.33 19.85 -6.92
N VAL A 81 7.36 19.48 -7.68
CA VAL A 81 7.43 18.20 -8.39
C VAL A 81 7.54 17.05 -7.39
N LEU A 82 8.39 17.19 -6.36
CA LEU A 82 8.53 16.20 -5.28
C LEU A 82 7.20 15.93 -4.58
N GLN A 83 6.44 16.97 -4.25
CA GLN A 83 5.13 16.81 -3.60
C GLN A 83 4.15 16.06 -4.50
N LEU A 84 4.06 16.43 -5.78
CA LEU A 84 3.17 15.75 -6.74
C LEU A 84 3.55 14.28 -6.94
N GLU A 85 4.84 13.99 -7.10
CA GLU A 85 5.34 12.63 -7.26
C GLU A 85 5.15 11.81 -5.98
N ALA A 86 5.31 12.41 -4.80
CA ALA A 86 5.07 11.71 -3.56
C ALA A 86 3.59 11.31 -3.38
N VAL A 87 2.65 12.21 -3.72
CA VAL A 87 1.22 11.85 -3.76
C VAL A 87 0.98 10.70 -4.73
N ARG A 88 1.55 10.77 -5.94
CA ARG A 88 1.41 9.74 -6.97
C ARG A 88 1.95 8.40 -6.49
N VAL A 89 3.18 8.36 -5.99
CA VAL A 89 3.85 7.13 -5.54
C VAL A 89 3.11 6.48 -4.36
N VAL A 90 2.66 7.27 -3.38
CA VAL A 90 1.87 6.74 -2.25
C VAL A 90 0.55 6.14 -2.74
N LYS A 91 -0.17 6.84 -3.62
CA LYS A 91 -1.42 6.33 -4.22
C LYS A 91 -1.18 5.06 -5.03
N ASP A 92 -0.20 5.07 -5.92
CA ASP A 92 0.16 3.95 -6.78
C ASP A 92 0.59 2.72 -5.97
N ALA A 93 1.21 2.90 -4.80
CA ALA A 93 1.60 1.80 -3.93
C ALA A 93 0.44 1.20 -3.15
N LEU A 94 -0.46 2.04 -2.63
CA LEU A 94 -1.54 1.60 -1.74
C LEU A 94 -2.77 1.11 -2.50
N LEU A 95 -3.15 1.77 -3.60
CA LEU A 95 -4.36 1.44 -4.36
C LEU A 95 -4.25 0.12 -5.14
N CYS A 96 -3.08 -0.52 -5.17
CA CYS A 96 -2.93 -1.89 -5.65
C CYS A 96 -3.71 -2.91 -4.79
N ASP A 97 -3.93 -2.63 -3.50
CA ASP A 97 -4.71 -3.49 -2.61
C ASP A 97 -6.20 -3.11 -2.69
N LYS A 98 -7.04 -4.04 -3.20
CA LYS A 98 -8.49 -3.83 -3.38
C LYS A 98 -9.26 -3.55 -2.10
N ARG A 99 -8.65 -3.73 -0.92
CA ARG A 99 -9.26 -3.40 0.38
C ARG A 99 -9.08 -1.93 0.75
N ILE A 100 -8.22 -1.21 0.04
CA ILE A 100 -8.05 0.25 0.12
C ILE A 100 -8.99 0.88 -0.91
N ILE A 101 -9.81 1.83 -0.46
CA ILE A 101 -10.84 2.50 -1.26
C ILE A 101 -10.28 3.79 -1.85
N ASP A 102 -9.60 4.60 -1.02
CA ASP A 102 -9.00 5.86 -1.45
C ASP A 102 -7.85 6.28 -0.52
N VAL A 103 -7.01 7.18 -1.03
CA VAL A 103 -5.93 7.85 -0.28
C VAL A 103 -6.00 9.35 -0.58
N TYR A 104 -6.12 10.18 0.45
CA TYR A 104 -6.46 11.59 0.31
C TYR A 104 -5.92 12.43 1.49
N ASP A 105 -6.21 13.74 1.48
CA ASP A 105 -5.79 14.71 2.51
C ASP A 105 -4.28 14.71 2.80
N PHE A 106 -3.49 14.86 1.73
CA PHE A 106 -2.04 14.94 1.84
C PHE A 106 -1.60 16.26 2.48
N ASP A 107 -0.85 16.16 3.57
CA ASP A 107 -0.22 17.27 4.29
C ASP A 107 1.30 17.07 4.28
N PHE A 108 2.04 18.11 3.95
CA PHE A 108 3.49 18.12 3.89
C PHE A 108 4.03 19.00 4.99
N SER A 109 4.82 18.42 5.89
CA SER A 109 5.38 19.13 7.03
C SER A 109 6.87 18.85 7.17
N ASP A 110 7.63 19.84 7.63
CA ASP A 110 9.03 19.66 8.01
C ASP A 110 9.10 19.44 9.53
N LEU A 111 9.67 18.31 9.96
CA LEU A 111 9.84 17.92 11.36
C LEU A 111 11.32 17.65 11.64
N GLN A 112 11.98 18.54 12.38
CA GLN A 112 13.37 18.34 12.82
C GLN A 112 14.35 17.97 11.69
N ASP A 113 14.30 18.72 10.58
CA ASP A 113 15.08 18.51 9.36
C ASP A 113 14.70 17.28 8.51
N GLU A 114 13.65 16.54 8.89
CA GLU A 114 13.07 15.47 8.09
C GLU A 114 11.72 15.92 7.53
N ARG A 115 11.47 15.69 6.25
CA ARG A 115 10.18 16.00 5.66
C ARG A 115 9.25 14.81 5.87
N VAL A 116 8.02 15.07 6.29
CA VAL A 116 7.03 14.03 6.54
C VAL A 116 5.76 14.36 5.79
N ILE A 117 5.27 13.37 5.05
CA ILE A 117 3.94 13.39 4.45
C ILE A 117 2.98 12.70 5.39
N ARG A 118 1.84 13.32 5.65
CA ARG A 118 0.70 12.69 6.32
C ARG A 118 -0.48 12.63 5.36
N PHE A 119 -1.28 11.58 5.46
CA PHE A 119 -2.45 11.39 4.60
C PHE A 119 -3.46 10.44 5.26
N SER A 120 -4.69 10.49 4.76
CA SER A 120 -5.77 9.61 5.15
C SER A 120 -5.90 8.46 4.15
N VAL A 121 -6.12 7.24 4.67
CA VAL A 121 -6.36 6.03 3.88
C VAL A 121 -7.71 5.47 4.29
N ASP A 122 -8.66 5.42 3.35
CA ASP A 122 -9.93 4.74 3.58
C ASP A 122 -9.81 3.28 3.15
N THR A 123 -10.27 2.39 4.03
CA THR A 123 -10.32 0.95 3.77
C THR A 123 -11.73 0.44 4.01
N ILE A 124 -12.02 -0.75 3.48
CA ILE A 124 -13.28 -1.45 3.77
C ILE A 124 -13.47 -1.80 5.27
N TYR A 125 -12.42 -1.61 6.10
CA TYR A 125 -12.44 -1.83 7.55
C TYR A 125 -12.45 -0.53 8.37
N GLY A 126 -12.42 0.63 7.71
CA GLY A 126 -12.38 1.95 8.33
C GLY A 126 -11.14 2.78 7.97
N PRO A 127 -11.11 4.06 8.40
CA PRO A 127 -10.05 4.99 8.06
C PRO A 127 -8.77 4.73 8.86
N ILE A 128 -7.64 5.03 8.25
CA ILE A 128 -6.28 4.93 8.81
C ILE A 128 -5.55 6.25 8.54
N GLN A 129 -4.75 6.69 9.50
CA GLN A 129 -3.78 7.76 9.28
C GLN A 129 -2.45 7.14 8.84
N GLY A 130 -1.96 7.55 7.68
CA GLY A 130 -0.67 7.17 7.12
C GLY A 130 0.35 8.28 7.29
N GLU A 131 1.61 7.89 7.44
CA GLU A 131 2.75 8.79 7.42
C GLU A 131 3.93 8.13 6.72
N VAL A 132 4.71 8.93 5.98
CA VAL A 132 5.97 8.48 5.37
C VAL A 132 6.97 9.63 5.38
N PRO A 133 8.23 9.38 5.79
CA PRO A 133 9.29 10.36 5.63
C PRO A 133 9.72 10.49 4.16
N LEU A 134 10.07 11.70 3.76
CA LEU A 134 10.70 12.10 2.50
C LEU A 134 12.09 12.67 2.78
#